data_AF-A0A530GJK9-F1
#
_entry.id   AF-A0A530GJK9-F1
#
_cell.length_a   1.000
_cell.length_b   1.000
_cell.length_c   1.000
_cell.angle_alpha   90.00
_cell.angle_beta   90.00
_cell.angle_gamma   90.00
#
_symmetry.space_group_name_H-M   'P 1'
#
loop_
_entity.id
_entity.type
_entity.pdbx_description
1 polymer ?
#
loop_
_entity_poly.entity_id
_entity_poly.type
_entity_poly.pdbx_seq_one_letter_code
_entity_poly.pdbx_strand_id
1 'polypeptide(L)'
;AAALAAIKALPEALARHLSEALDDELPLIRRDGGFVRTGYHAELDEMRALRDESRKVIAGLERSLIEETGIRSLKIRHNNVLGYYIEVTASHHSIMTGSDAAKARFIHRQTMANAMRFTTTELAELESKIANAADRA
;
A
#
# COMPACT_ATOMS: atom_id res chain seq x y z
N ALA A 1 3.99 37.12 -22.74
CA ALA A 1 4.17 37.04 -24.21
C ALA A 1 5.40 36.20 -24.59
N ALA A 2 6.61 36.52 -24.09
CA ALA A 2 7.84 35.81 -24.46
C ALA A 2 7.87 34.31 -24.08
N ALA A 3 7.37 33.93 -22.89
CA ALA A 3 7.33 32.53 -22.47
C ALA A 3 6.45 31.65 -23.38
N LEU A 4 5.30 32.17 -23.83
CA LEU A 4 4.41 31.44 -24.73
C LEU A 4 5.03 31.25 -26.12
N ALA A 5 5.76 32.26 -26.61
CA ALA A 5 6.50 32.17 -27.87
C ALA A 5 7.67 31.17 -27.79
N ALA A 6 8.39 31.14 -26.66
CA ALA A 6 9.45 30.17 -26.41
C ALA A 6 8.92 28.72 -26.36
N ILE A 7 7.77 28.49 -25.71
CA ILE A 7 7.11 27.17 -25.68
C ILE A 7 6.69 26.73 -27.09
N LYS A 8 6.13 27.65 -27.89
CA LYS A 8 5.72 27.36 -29.28
C LYS A 8 6.92 27.08 -30.21
N ALA A 9 8.11 27.58 -29.87
CA ALA A 9 9.32 27.35 -30.64
C ALA A 9 10.04 26.04 -30.26
N LEU A 10 9.55 25.30 -29.26
CA LEU A 10 10.13 24.00 -28.89
C LEU A 10 9.92 22.98 -30.01
N PRO A 11 10.83 22.01 -30.17
CA PRO A 11 10.69 20.96 -31.17
C PRO A 11 9.39 20.16 -30.97
N GLU A 12 8.64 19.92 -32.04
CA GLU A 12 7.42 19.09 -31.97
C GLU A 12 7.70 17.68 -31.43
N ALA A 13 8.89 17.14 -31.69
CA ALA A 13 9.33 15.86 -31.16
C ALA A 13 9.39 15.86 -29.62
N LEU A 14 9.79 16.98 -29.01
CA LEU A 14 9.80 17.12 -27.55
C LEU A 14 8.38 17.16 -26.99
N ALA A 15 7.50 17.95 -27.63
CA ALA A 15 6.10 18.02 -27.21
C ALA A 15 5.43 16.62 -27.27
N ARG A 16 5.65 15.88 -28.36
CA ARG A 16 5.14 14.52 -28.54
C ARG A 16 5.66 13.57 -27.46
N HIS A 17 6.97 13.58 -27.22
CA HIS A 17 7.58 12.74 -26.19
C HIS A 17 7.00 13.01 -24.80
N LEU A 18 6.81 14.29 -24.44
CA LEU A 18 6.21 14.65 -23.16
C LEU A 18 4.75 14.20 -23.07
N SER A 19 3.97 14.32 -24.14
CA SER A 19 2.58 13.82 -24.18
C SER A 19 2.48 12.29 -24.02
N GLU A 20 3.44 11.55 -24.57
CA GLU A 20 3.50 10.08 -24.43
C GLU A 20 3.97 9.67 -23.02
N ALA A 21 4.91 10.42 -22.42
CA ALA A 21 5.56 10.06 -21.16
C ALA A 21 4.79 10.53 -19.91
N LEU A 22 4.18 11.71 -19.97
CA LEU A 22 3.57 12.36 -18.80
C LEU A 22 2.07 12.17 -18.79
N ASP A 23 1.53 11.93 -17.59
CA ASP A 23 0.09 11.88 -17.35
C ASP A 23 -0.57 13.27 -17.55
N ASP A 24 -1.88 13.29 -17.76
CA ASP A 24 -2.64 14.52 -17.99
C ASP A 24 -2.77 15.33 -16.68
N GLU A 25 -2.83 14.65 -15.54
CA GLU A 25 -2.82 15.25 -14.22
C GLU A 25 -1.49 15.02 -13.51
N LEU A 26 -0.63 16.05 -13.54
CA LEU A 26 0.69 15.99 -12.91
C LEU A 26 0.64 16.54 -11.47
N PRO A 27 1.21 15.82 -10.48
CA PRO A 27 1.32 16.33 -9.14
C PRO A 27 2.30 17.49 -9.04
N LEU A 28 2.05 18.39 -8.09
CA LEU A 28 2.90 19.55 -7.84
C LEU A 28 4.30 19.16 -7.33
N ILE A 29 4.42 18.00 -6.67
CA ILE A 29 5.66 17.54 -6.04
C ILE A 29 6.06 16.19 -6.64
N ARG A 30 7.27 16.12 -7.19
CA ARG A 30 7.85 14.90 -7.79
C ARG A 30 7.79 13.68 -6.86
N ARG A 31 7.94 13.88 -5.54
CA ARG A 31 7.93 12.79 -4.55
C ARG A 31 6.62 12.01 -4.55
N ASP A 32 5.52 12.63 -4.96
CA ASP A 32 4.18 12.02 -4.90
C ASP A 32 4.00 10.96 -6.00
N GLY A 33 4.94 10.89 -6.96
CA GLY A 33 4.90 9.90 -8.05
C GLY A 33 3.79 10.21 -9.04
N GLY A 34 3.24 9.19 -9.71
CA GLY A 34 2.02 9.33 -10.53
C GLY A 34 2.14 10.18 -11.81
N PHE A 35 3.29 10.77 -12.10
CA PHE A 35 3.47 11.64 -13.27
C PHE A 35 3.80 10.89 -14.57
N VAL A 36 4.24 9.64 -14.50
CA VAL A 36 4.50 8.82 -15.69
C VAL A 36 3.21 8.14 -16.14
N ARG A 37 2.85 8.31 -17.41
CA ARG A 37 1.66 7.75 -18.04
C ARG A 37 1.70 6.23 -18.08
N THR A 38 0.55 5.58 -17.87
CA THR A 38 0.40 4.13 -18.06
C THR A 38 0.67 3.74 -19.52
N GLY A 39 1.40 2.65 -19.72
CA GLY A 39 1.82 2.13 -21.01
C GLY A 39 3.16 2.70 -21.51
N TYR A 40 3.71 3.71 -20.83
CA TYR A 40 4.99 4.31 -21.23
C TYR A 40 6.21 3.48 -20.79
N HIS A 41 6.16 2.85 -19.63
CA HIS A 41 7.25 2.04 -19.09
C HIS A 41 6.70 0.74 -18.49
N ALA A 42 6.84 -0.36 -19.24
CA ALA A 42 6.22 -1.64 -18.90
C ALA A 42 6.55 -2.12 -17.47
N GLU A 43 7.82 -2.07 -17.08
CA GLU A 43 8.28 -2.47 -15.73
C GLU A 43 7.63 -1.60 -14.62
N LEU A 44 7.46 -0.30 -14.87
CA LEU A 44 6.83 0.59 -13.89
C LEU A 44 5.34 0.27 -13.74
N ASP A 45 4.67 -0.05 -14.85
CA ASP A 45 3.27 -0.43 -14.84
C ASP A 45 3.06 -1.79 -14.15
N GLU A 46 3.97 -2.74 -14.35
CA GLU A 46 3.97 -4.02 -13.64
C GLU A 46 4.13 -3.83 -12.13
N MET A 47 5.11 -3.03 -11.71
CA MET A 47 5.30 -2.67 -10.30
C MET A 47 4.06 -1.98 -9.70
N ARG A 48 3.41 -1.08 -10.44
CA ARG A 48 2.17 -0.40 -10.01
C ARG A 48 1.02 -1.39 -9.87
N ALA A 49 0.82 -2.27 -10.84
CA ALA A 49 -0.22 -3.28 -10.83
C ALA A 49 -0.04 -4.22 -9.63
N LEU A 50 1.18 -4.68 -9.39
CA LEU A 50 1.50 -5.54 -8.24
C LEU A 50 1.20 -4.84 -6.91
N ARG A 51 1.61 -3.58 -6.76
CA ARG A 51 1.34 -2.78 -5.56
C ARG A 51 -0.17 -2.67 -5.31
N ASP A 52 -0.94 -2.36 -6.35
CA ASP A 52 -2.38 -2.14 -6.22
C ASP A 52 -3.13 -3.44 -5.93
N GLU A 53 -2.70 -4.56 -6.51
CA GLU A 53 -3.25 -5.87 -6.19
C GLU A 53 -2.96 -6.27 -4.75
N SER A 54 -1.71 -6.08 -4.30
CA SER A 54 -1.31 -6.30 -2.90
C SER A 54 -2.18 -5.50 -1.93
N ARG A 55 -2.47 -4.23 -2.24
CA ARG A 55 -3.35 -3.38 -1.44
C ARG A 55 -4.79 -3.89 -1.38
N LYS A 56 -5.33 -4.42 -2.49
CA LYS A 56 -6.69 -4.99 -2.51
C LYS A 56 -6.79 -6.23 -1.63
N VAL A 57 -5.80 -7.12 -1.70
CA VAL A 57 -5.81 -8.35 -0.89
C VAL A 57 -5.70 -8.02 0.60
N ILE A 58 -4.82 -7.08 0.97
CA ILE A 58 -4.71 -6.59 2.36
C ILE A 58 -6.02 -5.93 2.83
N ALA A 59 -6.65 -5.11 1.98
CA ALA A 59 -7.93 -4.50 2.32
C ALA A 59 -9.06 -5.54 2.48
N GLY A 60 -9.02 -6.64 1.73
CA GLY A 60 -9.91 -7.78 1.90
C GLY A 60 -9.74 -8.44 3.26
N LEU A 61 -8.50 -8.76 3.62
CA LEU A 61 -8.17 -9.35 4.92
C LEU A 61 -8.54 -8.43 6.10
N GLU A 62 -8.27 -7.13 5.98
CA GLU A 62 -8.67 -6.15 7.00
C GLU A 62 -10.18 -6.19 7.25
N ARG A 63 -11.00 -6.22 6.19
CA ARG A 63 -12.46 -6.31 6.32
C ARG A 63 -12.90 -7.60 7.01
N SER A 64 -12.36 -8.74 6.57
CA SER A 64 -12.69 -10.04 7.19
C SER A 64 -12.36 -10.06 8.68
N LEU A 65 -11.21 -9.49 9.08
CA LEU A 65 -10.82 -9.41 10.49
C LEU A 65 -11.69 -8.43 11.29
N ILE A 66 -12.11 -7.32 10.69
CA ILE A 66 -13.07 -6.39 11.33
C ILE A 66 -14.40 -7.12 11.59
N GLU A 67 -14.89 -7.90 10.62
CA GLU A 67 -16.11 -8.69 10.75
C GLU A 67 -15.97 -9.80 11.81
N GLU A 68 -14.86 -10.52 11.81
CA GLU A 68 -14.53 -11.58 12.77
C GLU A 68 -14.46 -11.06 14.21
N THR A 69 -13.78 -9.93 14.42
CA THR A 69 -13.49 -9.40 15.77
C THR A 69 -14.51 -8.39 16.26
N GLY A 70 -15.30 -7.79 15.36
CA GLY A 70 -16.17 -6.64 15.63
C GLY A 70 -15.42 -5.31 15.86
N ILE A 71 -14.09 -5.29 15.74
CA ILE A 71 -13.28 -4.10 16.05
C ILE A 71 -13.19 -3.19 14.82
N ARG A 72 -14.06 -2.18 14.73
CA ARG A 72 -14.09 -1.23 13.61
C ARG A 72 -12.81 -0.40 13.44
N SER A 73 -12.06 -0.20 14.52
CA SER A 73 -10.80 0.54 14.51
C SER A 73 -9.60 -0.32 14.07
N LEU A 74 -9.79 -1.61 13.82
CA LEU A 74 -8.72 -2.51 13.39
C LEU A 74 -8.16 -2.03 12.05
N LYS A 75 -6.84 -1.94 11.98
CA LYS A 75 -6.13 -1.56 10.76
C LYS A 75 -4.96 -2.48 10.50
N ILE A 76 -4.81 -2.92 9.25
CA ILE A 76 -3.57 -3.56 8.80
C ILE A 76 -2.64 -2.45 8.31
N ARG A 77 -1.46 -2.34 8.92
CA ARG A 77 -0.42 -1.38 8.55
C ARG A 77 0.86 -2.12 8.19
N HIS A 78 1.77 -1.42 7.51
CA HIS A 78 3.09 -1.91 7.16
C HIS A 78 4.17 -0.95 7.66
N ASN A 79 5.29 -1.48 8.14
CA ASN A 79 6.53 -0.72 8.30
C ASN A 79 7.75 -1.62 8.03
N ASN A 80 8.93 -1.01 7.89
CA ASN A 80 10.14 -1.73 7.49
C ASN A 80 10.74 -2.65 8.59
N VAL A 81 10.23 -2.61 9.82
CA VAL A 81 10.78 -3.38 10.96
C VAL A 81 9.91 -4.58 11.30
N LEU A 82 8.59 -4.37 11.37
CA LEU A 82 7.61 -5.40 11.72
C LEU A 82 6.97 -6.05 10.50
N GLY A 83 7.15 -5.48 9.31
CA GLY A 83 6.39 -5.88 8.14
C GLY A 83 4.93 -5.47 8.26
N TYR A 84 4.03 -6.30 7.72
CA TYR A 84 2.59 -6.12 7.90
C TYR A 84 2.12 -6.56 9.30
N TYR A 85 1.33 -5.71 9.96
CA TYR A 85 0.76 -5.99 11.27
C TYR A 85 -0.66 -5.44 11.40
N ILE A 86 -1.43 -6.09 12.26
CA ILE A 86 -2.75 -5.65 12.70
C ILE A 86 -2.55 -4.72 13.88
N GLU A 87 -3.14 -3.54 13.82
CA GLU A 87 -3.13 -2.54 14.88
C GLU A 87 -4.55 -2.36 15.42
N VAL A 88 -4.71 -2.49 16.73
CA VAL A 88 -5.96 -2.22 17.45
C VAL A 88 -5.66 -1.29 18.62
N THR A 89 -6.66 -0.56 19.11
CA THR A 89 -6.49 0.25 20.33
C THR A 89 -6.26 -0.65 21.56
N ALA A 90 -5.55 -0.14 22.56
CA ALA A 90 -5.26 -0.90 23.79
C ALA A 90 -6.53 -1.43 24.50
N SER A 91 -7.66 -0.73 24.37
CA SER A 91 -8.95 -1.16 24.93
C SER A 91 -9.49 -2.48 24.37
N HIS A 92 -9.07 -2.88 23.16
CA HIS A 92 -9.55 -4.11 22.52
C HIS A 92 -8.64 -5.32 22.79
N HIS A 93 -7.65 -5.18 23.69
CA HIS A 93 -6.74 -6.27 24.04
C HIS A 93 -7.45 -7.58 24.40
N SER A 94 -8.49 -7.49 25.23
CA SER A 94 -9.23 -8.66 25.71
C SER A 94 -9.96 -9.41 24.59
N ILE A 95 -10.36 -8.74 23.51
CA ILE A 95 -10.98 -9.40 22.35
C ILE A 95 -9.94 -10.24 21.62
N MET A 96 -8.70 -9.74 21.51
CA MET A 96 -7.61 -10.40 20.80
C MET A 96 -6.98 -11.55 21.59
N THR A 97 -7.12 -11.56 22.93
CA THR A 97 -6.42 -12.52 23.80
C THR A 97 -7.32 -13.26 24.80
N GLY A 98 -8.62 -12.92 24.87
CA GLY A 98 -9.52 -13.39 25.93
C GLY A 98 -10.03 -14.82 25.76
N SER A 99 -9.94 -15.40 24.57
CA SER A 99 -10.31 -16.78 24.29
C SER A 99 -9.12 -17.57 23.75
N ASP A 100 -9.13 -18.89 23.92
CA ASP A 100 -8.06 -19.75 23.38
C ASP A 100 -8.02 -19.70 21.85
N ALA A 101 -9.18 -19.56 21.20
CA ALA A 101 -9.28 -19.35 19.76
C ALA A 101 -8.61 -18.03 19.34
N ALA A 102 -8.87 -16.93 20.06
CA ALA A 102 -8.25 -15.64 19.76
C ALA A 102 -6.72 -15.67 19.98
N LYS A 103 -6.25 -16.30 21.06
CA LYS A 103 -4.81 -16.50 21.31
C LYS A 103 -4.12 -17.34 20.24
N ALA A 104 -4.81 -18.33 19.68
CA ALA A 104 -4.28 -19.14 18.58
C ALA A 104 -4.26 -18.37 17.25
N ARG A 105 -5.25 -17.49 17.02
CA ARG A 105 -5.39 -16.71 15.80
C ARG A 105 -4.44 -15.50 15.74
N PHE A 106 -4.35 -14.74 16.82
CA PHE A 106 -3.64 -13.47 16.89
C PHE A 106 -2.34 -13.58 17.68
N ILE A 107 -1.22 -13.39 16.99
CA ILE A 107 0.12 -13.47 17.57
C ILE A 107 0.58 -12.05 17.90
N HIS A 108 0.78 -11.76 19.19
CA HIS A 108 1.24 -10.43 19.64
C HIS A 108 2.65 -10.13 19.09
N ARG A 109 2.86 -8.88 18.65
CA ARG A 109 4.13 -8.40 18.09
C ARG A 109 4.72 -7.24 18.89
N GLN A 110 3.88 -6.29 19.32
CA GLN A 110 4.35 -5.10 20.03
C GLN A 110 3.21 -4.44 20.81
N THR A 111 3.54 -3.86 21.96
CA THR A 111 2.64 -2.98 22.74
C THR A 111 3.11 -1.54 22.63
N MET A 112 2.19 -0.62 22.34
CA MET A 112 2.39 0.82 22.30
C MET A 112 1.52 1.48 23.39
N ALA A 113 1.75 2.77 23.67
CA ALA A 113 0.99 3.49 24.69
C ALA A 113 -0.54 3.45 24.47
N ASN A 114 -1.00 3.55 23.21
CA ASN A 114 -2.42 3.60 22.86
C ASN A 114 -2.88 2.47 21.92
N ALA A 115 -1.97 1.57 21.54
CA ALA A 115 -2.24 0.56 20.53
C ALA A 115 -1.52 -0.76 20.83
N MET A 116 -2.06 -1.85 20.32
CA MET A 116 -1.43 -3.16 20.34
C MET A 116 -1.33 -3.69 18.93
N ARG A 117 -0.20 -4.34 18.65
CA ARG A 117 0.14 -4.86 17.34
C ARG A 117 0.17 -6.37 17.38
N PHE A 118 -0.48 -6.97 16.41
CA PHE A 118 -0.59 -8.41 16.24
C PHE A 118 -0.26 -8.80 14.80
N THR A 119 -0.05 -10.08 14.57
CA THR A 119 -0.05 -10.68 13.24
C THR A 119 -0.94 -11.92 13.27
N THR A 120 -1.18 -12.52 12.11
CA THR A 120 -1.80 -13.84 11.98
C THR A 120 -0.95 -14.65 11.00
N THR A 121 -1.08 -15.98 11.02
CA THR A 121 -0.39 -16.86 10.05
C THR A 121 -0.73 -16.46 8.62
N GLU A 122 -2.00 -16.19 8.36
CA GLU A 122 -2.49 -15.73 7.05
C GLU A 122 -1.86 -14.40 6.61
N LEU A 123 -1.72 -13.43 7.52
CA LEU A 123 -1.08 -12.16 7.19
C LEU A 123 0.41 -12.33 6.87
N ALA A 124 1.11 -13.19 7.62
CA ALA A 124 2.51 -13.50 7.37
C ALA A 124 2.71 -14.24 6.03
N GLU A 125 1.83 -15.18 5.69
CA GLU A 125 1.84 -15.85 4.39
C GLU A 125 1.56 -14.89 3.24
N LEU A 126 0.60 -13.98 3.42
CA LEU A 126 0.29 -12.95 2.43
C LEU A 126 1.46 -12.00 2.21
N GLU A 127 2.12 -11.58 3.29
CA GLU A 127 3.33 -10.78 3.23
C GLU A 127 4.44 -11.49 2.42
N SER A 128 4.68 -12.77 2.68
CA SER A 128 5.64 -13.56 1.90
C SER A 128 5.25 -13.66 0.43
N LYS A 129 3.96 -13.84 0.10
CA LYS A 129 3.47 -13.86 -1.29
C LYS A 129 3.68 -12.52 -1.99
N ILE A 130 3.38 -11.42 -1.30
CA ILE A 130 3.58 -10.05 -1.82
C ILE A 130 5.07 -9.79 -2.07
N ALA A 131 5.94 -10.14 -1.13
CA ALA A 131 7.38 -9.99 -1.28
C ALA A 131 7.93 -10.80 -2.46
N ASN A 132 7.55 -12.07 -2.56
CA ASN A 132 7.96 -12.94 -3.67
C ASN A 132 7.47 -12.47 -5.04
N ALA A 133 6.30 -11.82 -5.08
CA ALA A 133 5.77 -11.25 -6.31
C ALA A 133 6.51 -9.96 -6.68
N ALA A 134 6.97 -9.19 -5.70
CA ALA A 134 7.77 -7.98 -5.90
C ALA A 134 9.20 -8.29 -6.36
N ASP A 135 9.79 -9.40 -5.91
CA ASP A 135 11.14 -9.82 -6.33
C ASP A 135 11.19 -10.38 -7.77
N ARG A 136 10.03 -10.73 -8.35
CA ARG A 136 9.92 -11.31 -9.71
C ARG A 136 9.57 -10.30 -10.80
N ALA A 137 9.13 -9.10 -10.40
CA ALA A 137 8.83 -7.97 -11.27
C ALA A 137 10.05 -7.04 -11.31
#